data_AF-A0A662DT79-F1
#
_entry.id   AF-A0A662DT79-F1
#
_cell.length_a   1.000
_cell.length_b   1.000
_cell.length_c   1.000
_cell.angle_alpha   90.00
_cell.angle_beta   90.00
_cell.angle_gamma   90.00
#
_symmetry.space_group_name_H-M   'P 1'
#
loop_
_entity.id
_entity.type
_entity.pdbx_description
1 polymer ?
#
loop_
_entity_poly.entity_id
_entity_poly.type
_entity_poly.pdbx_seq_one_letter_code
_entity_poly.pdbx_strand_id
1 'polypeptide(L)'
;MRSNIALATCALCLCGCAQQSTKTLAGPPETQAFIEWASDHAVAIESLDPSAPATDLEPLGEALGSARLVGLGESRHDTREQLLLKGRLVRHMVRDLGFRALILEES
;
A
#
# COMPACT_ATOMS: atom_id res chain seq x y z
N MET A 1 -75.17 9.51 12.30
CA MET A 1 -75.30 9.00 13.68
C MET A 1 -74.65 7.63 13.76
N ARG A 2 -73.76 7.46 14.75
CA ARG A 2 -73.09 6.23 15.23
C ARG A 2 -71.95 5.66 14.37
N SER A 3 -70.75 5.88 14.93
CA SER A 3 -69.43 5.35 14.63
C SER A 3 -69.35 3.83 14.73
N ASN A 4 -68.35 3.25 14.05
CA ASN A 4 -67.54 2.16 14.62
C ASN A 4 -66.07 2.40 14.27
N ILE A 5 -65.28 2.56 15.33
CA ILE A 5 -63.85 2.79 15.38
C ILE A 5 -63.15 1.43 15.28
N ALA A 6 -62.10 1.33 14.47
CA ALA A 6 -61.05 0.33 14.65
C ALA A 6 -59.70 1.05 14.60
N LEU A 7 -59.08 1.15 15.77
CA LEU A 7 -57.75 1.65 16.02
C LEU A 7 -56.74 0.57 15.55
N ALA A 8 -55.89 0.87 14.58
CA ALA A 8 -54.74 0.04 14.24
C ALA A 8 -53.45 0.78 14.62
N THR A 9 -52.81 0.24 15.65
CA THR A 9 -51.65 0.76 16.36
C THR A 9 -50.34 0.47 15.61
N CYS A 10 -49.50 1.51 15.52
CA CYS A 10 -48.03 1.53 15.62
C CYS A 10 -47.22 0.29 15.18
N ALA A 11 -46.41 0.46 14.13
CA ALA A 11 -45.04 -0.03 14.09
C ALA A 11 -44.19 0.92 13.22
N LEU A 12 -43.45 1.83 13.86
CA LEU A 12 -42.33 2.54 13.23
C LEU A 12 -41.33 1.49 12.73
N CYS A 13 -41.26 1.27 11.41
CA CYS A 13 -40.08 0.66 10.80
C CYS A 13 -38.98 1.72 10.69
N LEU A 14 -38.29 1.92 11.81
CA LEU A 14 -36.92 2.45 11.85
C LEU A 14 -35.99 1.38 11.26
N CYS A 15 -35.93 1.29 9.93
CA CYS A 15 -34.77 0.71 9.27
C CYS A 15 -34.12 1.85 8.48
N GLY A 16 -33.53 2.78 9.24
CA GLY A 16 -32.58 3.74 8.70
C GLY A 16 -31.43 2.95 8.11
N CYS A 17 -31.38 2.91 6.78
CA CYS A 17 -30.25 2.40 6.03
C CYS A 17 -28.98 3.06 6.57
N ALA A 18 -27.98 2.24 6.86
CA ALA A 18 -26.67 2.66 7.32
C ALA A 18 -26.09 3.72 6.35
N GLN A 19 -26.13 4.99 6.74
CA GLN A 19 -25.26 6.01 6.18
C GLN A 19 -24.02 6.06 7.07
N GLN A 20 -23.12 5.09 6.85
CA GLN A 20 -21.71 5.33 7.16
C GLN A 20 -21.28 6.49 6.26
N SER A 21 -21.25 7.68 6.84
CA SER A 21 -20.61 8.83 6.24
C SER A 21 -19.12 8.51 6.17
N THR A 22 -18.69 7.94 5.04
CA THR A 22 -17.29 7.99 4.66
C THR A 22 -16.97 9.47 4.54
N LYS A 23 -16.41 10.06 5.60
CA LYS A 23 -15.82 11.38 5.53
C LYS A 23 -14.66 11.26 4.55
N THR A 24 -14.94 11.48 3.27
CA THR A 24 -13.91 11.66 2.25
C THR A 24 -13.10 12.85 2.75
N LEU A 25 -11.89 12.58 3.23
CA LEU A 25 -10.87 13.60 3.39
C LEU A 25 -10.43 13.96 1.97
N ALA A 26 -11.30 14.62 1.21
CA ALA A 26 -10.98 15.09 -0.11
C ALA A 26 -9.89 16.15 0.09
N GLY A 27 -8.64 15.73 -0.10
CA GLY A 27 -7.54 16.65 -0.28
C GLY A 27 -7.80 17.52 -1.52
N PRO A 28 -6.93 18.50 -1.79
CA PRO A 28 -6.96 19.25 -3.05
C PRO A 28 -7.14 18.29 -4.24
N PRO A 29 -7.91 18.64 -5.28
CA PRO A 29 -8.18 17.75 -6.44
C PRO A 29 -6.91 17.16 -7.08
N GLU A 30 -5.82 17.92 -7.02
CA GLU A 30 -4.47 17.56 -7.45
C GLU A 30 -3.85 16.42 -6.62
N THR A 31 -4.15 16.32 -5.32
CA THR A 31 -3.77 15.17 -4.48
C THR A 31 -4.49 13.90 -4.91
N GLN A 32 -5.78 13.98 -5.21
CA GLN A 32 -6.56 12.82 -5.64
C GLN A 32 -6.07 12.31 -7.00
N ALA A 33 -5.84 13.22 -7.95
CA ALA A 33 -5.27 12.87 -9.25
C ALA A 33 -3.88 12.21 -9.12
N PHE A 34 -3.03 12.69 -8.20
CA PHE A 34 -1.74 12.04 -7.92
C PHE A 34 -1.90 10.64 -7.34
N ILE A 35 -2.80 10.44 -6.38
CA ILE A 35 -3.03 9.11 -5.77
C ILE A 35 -3.50 8.11 -6.81
N GLU A 36 -4.42 8.51 -7.70
CA GLU A 36 -4.90 7.66 -8.79
C GLU A 36 -3.76 7.29 -9.74
N TRP A 37 -3.01 8.28 -10.22
CA TRP A 37 -1.84 8.03 -11.07
C TRP A 37 -0.81 7.11 -10.38
N ALA A 38 -0.48 7.38 -9.11
CA ALA A 38 0.51 6.59 -8.38
C ALA A 38 0.03 5.15 -8.17
N SER A 39 -1.26 4.96 -7.88
CA SER A 39 -1.85 3.62 -7.70
C SER A 39 -1.80 2.80 -8.98
N ASP A 40 -2.01 3.44 -10.14
CA ASP A 40 -1.97 2.78 -11.45
C ASP A 40 -0.55 2.42 -11.91
N HIS A 41 0.49 3.06 -11.36
CA HIS A 41 1.88 2.91 -11.80
C HIS A 41 2.81 2.30 -10.74
N ALA A 42 2.34 2.12 -9.51
CA ALA A 42 3.13 1.53 -8.44
C ALA A 42 3.38 0.03 -8.69
N VAL A 43 4.59 -0.41 -8.36
CA VAL A 43 4.92 -1.84 -8.30
C VAL A 43 4.61 -2.33 -6.90
N ALA A 44 3.72 -3.32 -6.78
CA ALA A 44 3.37 -3.94 -5.52
C ALA A 44 4.53 -4.80 -5.00
N ILE A 45 4.84 -4.66 -3.71
CA ILE A 45 5.75 -5.56 -3.00
C ILE A 45 4.88 -6.56 -2.23
N GLU A 46 4.94 -7.83 -2.65
CA GLU A 46 4.01 -8.86 -2.19
C GLU A 46 4.41 -9.46 -0.84
N SER A 47 5.68 -9.31 -0.45
CA SER A 47 6.19 -9.90 0.79
C SER A 47 7.36 -9.13 1.40
N LEU A 48 7.53 -9.26 2.71
CA LEU A 48 8.74 -8.86 3.43
C LEU A 48 9.55 -10.08 3.91
N ASP A 49 9.11 -11.30 3.58
CA ASP A 49 9.83 -12.53 3.90
C ASP A 49 11.11 -12.61 3.04
N PRO A 50 12.31 -12.70 3.66
CA PRO A 50 13.58 -12.81 2.93
C PRO A 50 13.72 -14.10 2.10
N SER A 51 12.85 -15.09 2.30
CA SER A 51 12.81 -16.36 1.59
C SER A 51 11.76 -16.41 0.47
N ALA A 52 10.87 -15.42 0.37
CA ALA A 52 9.87 -15.36 -0.69
C ALA A 52 10.53 -15.26 -2.08
N PRO A 53 9.86 -15.74 -3.15
CA PRO A 53 10.29 -15.51 -4.52
C PRO A 53 10.52 -14.02 -4.80
N ALA A 54 11.46 -13.69 -5.69
CA ALA A 54 11.81 -12.31 -6.05
C ALA A 54 11.08 -11.81 -7.31
N THR A 55 10.01 -12.50 -7.74
CA THR A 55 9.24 -12.15 -8.95
C THR A 55 8.60 -10.76 -8.87
N ASP A 56 8.20 -10.33 -7.67
CA ASP A 56 7.70 -8.97 -7.39
C ASP A 56 8.79 -7.89 -7.50
N LEU A 57 10.06 -8.28 -7.57
CA LEU A 57 11.22 -7.39 -7.69
C LEU A 57 11.78 -7.31 -9.12
N GLU A 58 11.30 -8.12 -10.07
CA GLU A 58 11.78 -8.08 -11.47
C GLU A 58 11.73 -6.67 -12.10
N PRO A 59 10.68 -5.84 -11.88
CA PRO A 59 10.63 -4.47 -12.41
C PRO A 59 11.77 -3.57 -11.91
N LEU A 60 12.38 -3.89 -10.76
CA LEU A 60 13.53 -3.15 -10.26
C LEU A 60 14.74 -3.28 -11.19
N GLY A 61 14.95 -4.48 -11.75
CA GLY A 61 16.05 -4.71 -12.70
C GLY A 61 15.94 -3.81 -13.93
N GLU A 62 14.73 -3.68 -14.47
CA GLU A 62 14.43 -2.78 -15.59
C GLU A 62 14.68 -1.31 -15.23
N ALA A 63 14.22 -0.88 -14.04
CA ALA A 63 14.38 0.49 -13.57
C ALA A 63 15.86 0.87 -13.31
N LEU A 64 16.67 -0.07 -12.81
CA LEU A 64 18.10 0.16 -12.56
C LEU A 64 18.94 0.16 -13.84
N GLY A 65 18.52 -0.60 -14.87
CA GLY A 65 19.21 -0.67 -16.15
C GLY A 65 20.68 -1.08 -16.01
N SER A 66 21.60 -0.24 -16.49
CA SER A 66 23.05 -0.50 -16.45
C SER A 66 23.79 0.14 -15.26
N ALA A 67 23.06 0.52 -14.21
CA ALA A 67 23.64 1.14 -13.02
C ALA A 67 24.71 0.25 -12.38
N ARG A 68 25.89 0.82 -12.13
CA ARG A 68 27.00 0.14 -11.42
C ARG A 68 26.99 0.36 -9.91
N LEU A 69 26.30 1.40 -9.45
CA LEU A 69 26.17 1.79 -8.05
C LEU A 69 24.71 2.17 -7.80
N VAL A 70 24.15 1.67 -6.71
CA VAL A 70 22.76 1.91 -6.30
C VAL A 70 22.76 2.28 -4.83
N GLY A 71 22.17 3.42 -4.48
CA GLY A 71 21.96 3.85 -3.10
C GLY A 71 20.65 3.31 -2.56
N LEU A 72 20.69 2.62 -1.41
CA LEU A 72 19.50 2.11 -0.72
C LEU A 72 19.31 2.84 0.60
N GLY A 73 18.56 3.94 0.56
CA GLY A 73 18.22 4.73 1.74
C GLY A 73 17.12 4.08 2.60
N GLU A 74 16.93 4.63 3.79
CA GLU A 74 15.81 4.33 4.67
C GLU A 74 15.29 5.62 5.29
N SER A 75 14.01 5.63 5.65
CA SER A 75 13.38 6.83 6.22
C SER A 75 13.75 6.99 7.70
N ARG A 76 13.93 5.87 8.40
CA ARG A 76 14.41 5.78 9.78
C ARG A 76 15.18 4.49 10.00
N HIS A 77 16.19 4.52 10.87
CA HIS A 77 17.01 3.35 11.19
C HIS A 77 16.26 2.25 11.95
N ASP A 78 15.21 2.60 12.70
CA ASP A 78 14.49 1.71 13.60
C ASP A 78 13.25 1.06 12.97
N THR A 79 13.12 1.10 11.64
CA THR A 79 11.96 0.55 10.93
C THR A 79 12.26 -0.85 10.39
N ARG A 80 11.72 -1.88 11.07
CA ARG A 80 11.92 -3.30 10.74
C ARG A 80 11.55 -3.61 9.29
N GLU A 81 10.46 -3.06 8.79
CA GLU A 81 9.93 -3.29 7.46
C GLU A 81 10.92 -2.80 6.38
N GLN A 82 11.56 -1.64 6.60
CA GLN A 82 12.56 -1.10 5.69
C GLN A 82 13.82 -1.96 5.67
N LEU A 83 14.28 -2.45 6.82
CA LEU A 83 15.41 -3.36 6.90
C LEU A 83 15.13 -4.71 6.21
N LEU A 84 13.94 -5.28 6.40
CA LEU A 84 13.53 -6.52 5.73
C LEU A 84 13.45 -6.34 4.22
N LEU A 85 12.83 -5.26 3.76
CA LEU A 85 12.74 -4.95 2.33
C LEU A 85 14.14 -4.76 1.73
N LYS A 86 15.00 -3.96 2.35
CA LYS A 86 16.41 -3.79 1.92
C LYS A 86 17.14 -5.13 1.84
N GLY A 87 16.91 -6.04 2.79
CA GLY A 87 17.43 -7.40 2.73
C GLY A 87 16.96 -8.18 1.49
N ARG A 88 15.67 -8.11 1.14
CA ARG A 88 15.12 -8.72 -0.09
C ARG A 88 15.75 -8.09 -1.35
N LEU A 89 15.81 -6.76 -1.40
CA LEU A 89 16.40 -6.01 -2.53
C LEU A 89 17.86 -6.39 -2.74
N VAL A 90 18.68 -6.37 -1.69
CA VAL A 90 20.10 -6.74 -1.76
C VAL A 90 20.27 -8.19 -2.22
N ARG A 91 19.43 -9.12 -1.72
CA ARG A 91 19.47 -10.52 -2.17
C ARG A 91 19.20 -10.64 -3.67
N HIS A 92 18.16 -10.00 -4.17
CA HIS A 92 17.81 -10.00 -5.60
C HIS A 92 18.93 -9.37 -6.44
N MET A 93 19.44 -8.21 -6.03
CA MET A 93 20.53 -7.52 -6.72
C MET A 93 21.80 -8.38 -6.83
N VAL A 94 22.14 -9.12 -5.77
CA VAL A 94 23.31 -10.00 -5.77
C VAL A 94 23.08 -11.24 -6.62
N ARG A 95 21.94 -11.91 -6.46
CA ARG A 95 21.65 -13.19 -7.12
C ARG A 95 21.37 -13.02 -8.60
N ASP A 96 20.54 -12.04 -8.95
CA ASP A 96 19.91 -11.96 -10.25
C ASP A 96 20.48 -10.80 -11.09
N LEU A 97 20.87 -9.69 -10.44
CA LEU A 97 21.41 -8.50 -11.13
C LEU A 97 22.94 -8.38 -11.12
N GLY A 98 23.65 -9.35 -10.53
CA GLY A 98 25.11 -9.43 -10.64
C GLY A 98 25.92 -8.49 -9.74
N PHE A 99 25.31 -7.80 -8.77
CA PHE A 99 26.05 -6.96 -7.81
C PHE A 99 26.95 -7.82 -6.91
N ARG A 100 28.14 -7.32 -6.56
CA ARG A 100 29.18 -8.07 -5.81
C ARG A 100 29.78 -7.32 -4.63
N ALA A 101 29.39 -6.07 -4.42
CA ALA A 101 29.84 -5.27 -3.29
C ALA A 101 28.62 -4.69 -2.56
N LEU A 102 28.67 -4.71 -1.23
CA LEU A 102 27.71 -4.07 -0.35
C LEU A 102 28.49 -3.13 0.56
N ILE A 103 28.12 -1.84 0.53
CA ILE A 103 28.67 -0.82 1.42
C ILE A 103 27.57 -0.51 2.43
N LEU A 104 27.87 -0.70 3.71
CA LEU A 104 26.96 -0.39 4.80
C LEU A 104 27.34 0.96 5.41
N GLU A 105 26.33 1.74 5.75
CA GLU A 105 26.48 2.84 6.69
C GLU A 105 26.57 2.23 8.09
N GLU A 106 27.76 2.24 8.68
CA GLU A 106 28.05 1.73 10.02
C GLU A 106 29.00 2.73 10.71
N SER A 107 28.82 2.97 12.02
CA SER A 107 29.62 3.91 12.81
C SER A 107 30.58 3.21 13.77
#